data_AF-A0A478FU07-F1
#
_entry.id   AF-A0A478FU07-F1
#
_cell.length_a   1.000
_cell.length_b   1.000
_cell.length_c   1.000
_cell.angle_alpha   90.00
_cell.angle_beta   90.00
_cell.angle_gamma   90.00
#
_symmetry.space_group_name_H-M   'P 1'
#
loop_
_entity.id
_entity.type
_entity.pdbx_description
1 polymer ?
#
loop_
_entity_poly.entity_id
_entity_poly.type
_entity_poly.pdbx_seq_one_letter_code
_entity_poly.pdbx_strand_id
1 'polypeptide(L)'
;MDPLKVGVATVVVAVGATGTGIGVSKYLNTPYSLKSFLDSDDGKSKRNEYSSKLGGIDKNQKLFVANTKSNDWWWRKKYKELQQAESKSTEFNAATDYSEDATDTNSKAINKLCDDAYKKDPSTISTTATDTNPTYKQDIAKYCTVSSQVDDITWTTTTGAAG
;
A
#
# COMPACT_ATOMS: atom_id res chain seq x y z
N MET A 1 -56.98 9.62 -9.79
CA MET A 1 -56.12 8.93 -10.76
C MET A 1 -54.98 8.34 -9.97
N ASP A 2 -55.03 7.04 -9.75
CA ASP A 2 -53.98 6.17 -9.20
C ASP A 2 -54.08 4.86 -10.01
N PRO A 3 -53.04 4.00 -10.09
CA PRO A 3 -51.61 4.15 -9.75
C PRO A 3 -50.70 3.50 -10.85
N LEU A 4 -49.43 3.23 -10.52
CA LEU A 4 -48.47 2.26 -11.14
C LEU A 4 -47.66 2.81 -12.34
N LYS A 5 -46.33 2.66 -12.46
CA LYS A 5 -45.37 1.72 -11.86
C LYS A 5 -43.96 2.34 -11.88
N VAL A 6 -43.26 2.20 -10.76
CA VAL A 6 -41.81 2.33 -10.62
C VAL A 6 -41.16 1.27 -11.53
N GLY A 7 -40.43 1.72 -12.55
CA GLY A 7 -39.57 0.89 -13.38
C GLY A 7 -38.14 1.36 -13.22
N VAL A 8 -37.43 0.83 -12.22
CA VAL A 8 -35.98 1.02 -12.10
C VAL A 8 -35.34 0.16 -13.18
N ALA A 9 -34.92 0.80 -14.27
CA ALA A 9 -34.10 0.16 -15.29
C ALA A 9 -32.73 -0.15 -14.66
N THR A 10 -32.47 -1.43 -14.45
CA THR A 10 -31.17 -1.97 -14.08
C THR A 10 -30.17 -1.66 -15.19
N VAL A 11 -29.26 -0.71 -14.95
CA VAL A 11 -28.09 -0.53 -15.81
C VAL A 11 -27.13 -1.67 -15.49
N VAL A 12 -27.18 -2.70 -16.32
CA VAL A 12 -26.14 -3.74 -16.40
C VAL A 12 -24.91 -3.09 -17.00
N VAL A 13 -23.93 -2.71 -16.18
CA VAL A 13 -22.60 -2.34 -16.68
C VAL A 13 -21.83 -3.63 -16.91
N ALA A 14 -21.97 -4.17 -18.12
CA ALA A 14 -21.04 -5.15 -18.64
C ALA A 14 -19.67 -4.45 -18.81
N VAL A 15 -18.72 -4.73 -17.91
CA VAL A 15 -17.33 -4.29 -18.09
C VAL A 15 -16.64 -5.32 -18.97
N GLY A 16 -16.89 -5.19 -20.28
CA GLY A 16 -16.03 -5.73 -21.32
C GLY A 16 -15.48 -4.55 -22.12
N ALA A 17 -14.22 -4.17 -21.88
CA ALA A 17 -13.36 -3.53 -22.86
C ALA A 17 -11.96 -3.31 -22.26
N THR A 18 -10.99 -3.99 -22.86
CA THR A 18 -9.61 -3.55 -23.00
C THR A 18 -9.56 -2.09 -23.44
N GLY A 19 -8.95 -1.20 -22.65
CA GLY A 19 -8.79 0.20 -23.02
C GLY A 19 -8.25 1.04 -21.88
N THR A 20 -7.05 1.58 -22.05
CA THR A 20 -6.36 2.50 -21.16
C THR A 20 -7.11 3.85 -21.07
N GLY A 21 -8.10 3.93 -20.17
CA GLY A 21 -8.81 5.17 -19.85
C GLY A 21 -8.22 5.85 -18.61
N ILE A 22 -7.31 6.81 -18.79
CA ILE A 22 -6.92 7.76 -17.74
C ILE A 22 -7.97 8.88 -17.73
N GLY A 23 -8.99 8.73 -16.89
CA GLY A 23 -10.05 9.73 -16.69
C GLY A 23 -10.19 10.09 -15.20
N VAL A 24 -9.74 11.29 -14.84
CA VAL A 24 -10.19 12.19 -13.73
C VAL A 24 -10.61 11.67 -12.34
N SER A 25 -10.41 10.40 -11.96
CA SER A 25 -10.76 9.90 -10.61
C SER A 25 -9.70 10.16 -9.52
N LYS A 26 -8.61 10.90 -9.81
CA LYS A 26 -7.41 10.97 -8.95
C LYS A 26 -7.61 11.66 -7.58
N TYR A 27 -8.65 12.48 -7.40
CA TYR A 27 -8.82 13.24 -6.15
C TYR A 27 -9.73 12.59 -5.10
N LEU A 28 -10.56 11.60 -5.46
CA LEU A 28 -11.51 10.96 -4.52
C LEU A 28 -11.01 9.61 -3.95
N ASN A 29 -9.94 9.04 -4.52
CA ASN A 29 -9.39 7.73 -4.14
C ASN A 29 -7.88 7.81 -3.85
N THR A 30 -7.41 8.82 -3.12
CA THR A 30 -6.04 8.78 -2.58
C THR A 30 -6.09 8.08 -1.21
N PRO A 31 -5.39 6.96 -1.01
CA PRO A 31 -5.40 6.28 0.28
C PRO A 31 -4.73 7.15 1.34
N TYR A 32 -5.11 6.94 2.59
CA TYR A 32 -4.56 7.60 3.75
C TYR A 32 -3.07 7.27 3.90
N SER A 33 -2.22 8.30 3.86
CA SER A 33 -0.77 8.11 3.94
C SER A 33 -0.31 7.74 5.35
N LEU A 34 0.88 7.15 5.46
CA LEU A 34 1.55 6.89 6.74
C LEU A 34 1.76 8.19 7.51
N LYS A 35 2.13 9.30 6.83
CA LYS A 35 2.24 10.62 7.46
C LYS A 35 0.94 11.04 8.13
N SER A 36 -0.17 10.98 7.38
CA SER A 36 -1.49 11.35 7.89
C SER A 36 -1.89 10.50 9.08
N PHE A 37 -1.61 9.21 9.05
CA PHE A 37 -1.84 8.30 10.17
C PHE A 37 -0.99 8.64 11.39
N LEU A 38 0.32 8.84 11.23
CA LEU A 38 1.20 9.22 12.33
C LEU A 38 0.86 10.60 12.92
N ASP A 39 0.22 11.47 12.13
CA ASP A 39 -0.29 12.76 12.57
C ASP A 39 -1.68 12.71 13.21
N SER A 40 -2.42 11.59 13.09
CA SER A 40 -3.73 11.41 13.70
C SER A 40 -3.67 10.98 15.17
N ASP A 41 -4.79 11.09 15.88
CA ASP A 41 -4.90 10.62 17.26
C ASP A 41 -4.63 9.11 17.40
N ASP A 42 -4.97 8.32 16.38
CA ASP A 42 -4.81 6.87 16.37
C ASP A 42 -3.36 6.42 16.13
N GLY A 43 -2.57 7.22 15.40
CA GLY A 43 -1.19 6.85 15.01
C GLY A 43 -0.09 7.65 15.70
N LYS A 44 -0.39 8.79 16.34
CA LYS A 44 0.63 9.63 16.99
C LYS A 44 1.46 8.90 18.06
N SER A 45 0.85 7.97 18.78
CA SER A 45 1.54 7.13 19.78
C SER A 45 2.54 6.16 19.16
N LYS A 46 2.37 5.82 17.87
CA LYS A 46 3.19 4.84 17.15
C LYS A 46 4.37 5.46 16.41
N ARG A 47 4.53 6.79 16.39
CA ARG A 47 5.64 7.47 15.68
C ARG A 47 7.02 6.90 15.99
N ASN A 48 7.25 6.52 17.24
CA ASN A 48 8.52 5.97 17.69
C ASN A 48 8.85 4.62 17.04
N GLU A 49 7.85 3.85 16.60
CA GLU A 49 8.06 2.61 15.84
C GLU A 49 8.70 2.87 14.47
N TYR A 50 8.59 4.09 13.95
CA TYR A 50 9.03 4.44 12.60
C TYR A 50 10.20 5.41 12.57
N SER A 51 10.46 6.21 13.61
CA SER A 51 11.30 7.43 13.53
C SER A 51 12.73 7.22 13.00
N SER A 52 13.32 6.05 13.20
CA SER A 52 14.64 5.65 12.71
C SER A 52 14.61 4.63 11.56
N LYS A 53 13.43 4.32 11.05
CA LYS A 53 13.14 3.24 10.09
C LYS A 53 12.76 3.79 8.73
N LEU A 54 12.51 2.91 7.76
CA LEU A 54 12.11 3.28 6.40
C LEU A 54 10.90 4.23 6.39
N GLY A 55 9.90 3.95 7.22
CA GLY A 55 8.70 4.78 7.41
C GLY A 55 8.91 6.02 8.26
N GLY A 56 10.10 6.26 8.82
CA GLY A 56 10.45 7.48 9.54
C GLY A 56 10.92 8.61 8.65
N ILE A 57 11.34 8.28 7.42
CA ILE A 57 11.87 9.26 6.47
C ILE A 57 10.70 10.10 5.94
N ASP A 58 10.76 11.43 6.11
CA ASP A 58 9.62 12.33 5.80
C ASP A 58 9.09 12.18 4.36
N LYS A 59 9.99 12.01 3.38
CA LYS A 59 9.61 11.76 1.98
C LYS A 59 8.83 10.45 1.85
N ASN A 60 9.28 9.39 2.52
CA ASN A 60 8.65 8.07 2.46
C ASN A 60 7.28 8.07 3.14
N GLN A 61 7.11 8.76 4.27
CA GLN A 61 5.84 8.83 5.00
C GLN A 61 4.68 9.34 4.14
N LYS A 62 4.97 10.25 3.21
CA LYS A 62 3.97 10.81 2.28
C LYS A 62 3.58 9.83 1.17
N LEU A 63 4.47 8.89 0.85
CA LEU A 63 4.28 7.90 -0.22
C LEU A 63 3.66 6.60 0.30
N PHE A 64 4.01 6.20 1.52
CA PHE A 64 3.58 4.94 2.12
C PHE A 64 2.11 5.00 2.50
N VAL A 65 1.40 3.92 2.23
CA VAL A 65 -0.01 3.78 2.60
C VAL A 65 -0.09 3.22 4.01
N ALA A 66 -0.89 3.87 4.86
CA ALA A 66 -1.07 3.45 6.25
C ALA A 66 -1.86 2.15 6.36
N ASN A 67 -1.50 1.34 7.36
CA ASN A 67 -2.30 0.20 7.77
C ASN A 67 -3.48 0.64 8.65
N THR A 68 -4.55 1.10 8.02
CA THR A 68 -5.78 1.55 8.67
C THR A 68 -7.01 1.05 7.91
N LYS A 69 -8.14 0.92 8.61
CA LYS A 69 -9.43 0.55 8.05
C LYS A 69 -9.90 1.50 6.94
N SER A 70 -9.54 2.77 7.01
CA SER A 70 -9.85 3.75 5.94
C SER A 70 -9.19 3.40 4.59
N ASN A 71 -8.16 2.56 4.60
CA ASN A 71 -7.45 2.10 3.41
C ASN A 71 -7.84 0.69 2.96
N ASP A 72 -8.85 0.09 3.59
CA ASP A 72 -9.31 -1.28 3.26
C ASP A 72 -9.52 -1.48 1.76
N TRP A 73 -10.25 -0.56 1.12
CA TRP A 73 -10.51 -0.59 -0.32
C TRP A 73 -9.22 -0.63 -1.17
N TRP A 74 -8.17 0.05 -0.71
CA TRP A 74 -6.88 0.13 -1.40
C TRP A 74 -6.09 -1.16 -1.19
N TRP A 75 -6.05 -1.66 0.04
CA TRP A 75 -5.39 -2.92 0.38
C TRP A 75 -6.03 -4.11 -0.33
N ARG A 76 -7.36 -4.16 -0.39
CA ARG A 76 -8.11 -5.14 -1.18
C ARG A 76 -7.73 -5.09 -2.66
N LYS A 77 -7.60 -3.89 -3.23
CA LYS A 77 -7.16 -3.72 -4.62
C LYS A 77 -5.73 -4.21 -4.82
N LYS A 78 -4.80 -3.80 -3.96
CA LYS A 78 -3.38 -4.20 -4.05
C LYS A 78 -3.17 -5.68 -3.81
N TYR A 79 -3.94 -6.30 -2.94
CA TYR A 79 -3.92 -7.75 -2.77
C TYR A 79 -4.36 -8.49 -4.03
N LYS A 80 -5.42 -8.03 -4.71
CA LYS A 80 -5.82 -8.60 -6.01
C LYS A 80 -4.74 -8.45 -7.08
N GLU A 81 -4.12 -7.26 -7.18
CA GLU A 81 -2.98 -7.04 -8.08
C GLU A 81 -1.81 -7.97 -7.75
N LEU A 82 -1.53 -8.15 -6.46
CA LEU A 82 -0.50 -9.07 -5.99
C LEU A 82 -0.83 -10.51 -6.38
N GLN A 83 -2.07 -10.98 -6.21
CA GLN A 83 -2.47 -12.34 -6.59
C GLN A 83 -2.33 -12.62 -8.09
N GLN A 84 -2.51 -11.59 -8.93
CA GLN A 84 -2.35 -11.69 -10.39
C GLN A 84 -0.91 -11.54 -10.87
N ALA A 85 0.03 -11.17 -10.00
CA ALA A 85 1.43 -11.02 -10.39
C ALA A 85 2.10 -12.38 -10.59
N GLU A 86 2.73 -12.56 -11.76
CA GLU A 86 3.46 -13.79 -12.12
C GLU A 86 4.72 -14.01 -11.27
N SER A 87 5.34 -12.92 -10.82
CA SER A 87 6.56 -12.93 -10.01
C SER A 87 6.45 -11.98 -8.82
N LYS A 88 6.92 -12.42 -7.64
CA LYS A 88 6.87 -11.71 -6.36
C LYS A 88 8.12 -12.03 -5.54
N SER A 89 8.53 -11.13 -4.66
CA SER A 89 9.57 -11.38 -3.66
C SER A 89 9.10 -12.45 -2.67
N THR A 90 10.04 -13.11 -1.99
CA THR A 90 9.72 -14.17 -1.01
C THR A 90 8.77 -13.68 0.09
N GLU A 91 8.95 -12.44 0.55
CA GLU A 91 8.12 -11.81 1.57
C GLU A 91 6.67 -11.62 1.10
N PHE A 92 6.47 -11.19 -0.14
CA PHE A 92 5.14 -10.96 -0.71
C PHE A 92 4.49 -12.22 -1.26
N ASN A 93 5.27 -13.27 -1.55
CA ASN A 93 4.73 -14.58 -1.92
C ASN A 93 4.02 -15.26 -0.74
N ALA A 94 4.39 -14.90 0.49
CA ALA A 94 3.73 -15.38 1.71
C ALA A 94 2.39 -14.68 1.99
N ALA A 95 2.00 -13.68 1.19
CA ALA A 95 0.77 -12.92 1.42
C ALA A 95 -0.47 -13.77 1.09
N THR A 96 -1.31 -14.03 2.09
CA THR A 96 -2.52 -14.86 1.96
C THR A 96 -3.81 -14.06 2.01
N ASP A 97 -3.75 -12.79 2.41
CA ASP A 97 -4.93 -11.91 2.44
C ASP A 97 -4.54 -10.42 2.49
N TYR A 98 -5.55 -9.56 2.63
CA TYR A 98 -5.48 -8.25 3.25
C TYR A 98 -6.28 -8.29 4.56
N SER A 99 -5.88 -7.53 5.57
CA SER A 99 -6.63 -7.47 6.83
C SER A 99 -7.47 -6.21 6.89
N GLU A 100 -8.78 -6.39 7.07
CA GLU A 100 -9.77 -5.30 7.20
C GLU A 100 -9.63 -4.55 8.54
N ASP A 101 -9.01 -5.20 9.54
CA ASP A 101 -8.79 -4.64 10.87
C ASP A 101 -7.29 -4.47 11.16
N ALA A 102 -6.88 -3.23 11.44
CA ALA A 102 -5.51 -2.89 11.77
C ALA A 102 -5.00 -3.59 13.07
N THR A 103 -5.88 -4.19 13.87
CA THR A 103 -5.55 -4.95 15.09
C THR A 103 -5.41 -6.45 14.87
N ASP A 104 -5.72 -6.94 13.68
CA ASP A 104 -5.59 -8.35 13.34
C ASP A 104 -4.12 -8.81 13.45
N THR A 105 -3.93 -10.01 13.97
CA THR A 105 -2.63 -10.65 14.19
C THR A 105 -2.15 -11.42 12.96
N ASN A 106 -2.91 -11.46 11.87
CA ASN A 106 -2.50 -12.12 10.64
C ASN A 106 -1.29 -11.43 10.00
N SER A 107 -0.09 -11.91 10.32
CA SER A 107 1.19 -11.41 9.78
C SER A 107 1.34 -11.59 8.27
N LYS A 108 0.48 -12.39 7.63
CA LYS A 108 0.49 -12.66 6.18
C LYS A 108 -0.43 -11.74 5.39
N ALA A 109 -1.04 -10.74 6.03
CA ALA A 109 -1.84 -9.75 5.34
C ALA A 109 -0.94 -8.71 4.64
N ILE A 110 -1.24 -8.33 3.40
CA ILE A 110 -0.39 -7.40 2.62
C ILE A 110 -0.16 -6.06 3.32
N ASN A 111 -1.17 -5.52 4.00
CA ASN A 111 -1.08 -4.29 4.79
C ASN A 111 -0.12 -4.43 5.97
N LYS A 112 -0.02 -5.62 6.58
CA LYS A 112 0.91 -5.92 7.66
C LYS A 112 2.33 -6.11 7.15
N LEU A 113 2.50 -6.81 6.03
CA LEU A 113 3.81 -6.95 5.37
C LEU A 113 4.41 -5.59 5.01
N CYS A 114 3.58 -4.67 4.53
CA CYS A 114 3.99 -3.28 4.29
C CYS A 114 4.29 -2.52 5.58
N ASP A 115 3.45 -2.63 6.61
CA ASP A 115 3.69 -2.00 7.92
C ASP A 115 5.01 -2.45 8.55
N ASP A 116 5.29 -3.76 8.50
CA ASP A 116 6.54 -4.36 8.97
C ASP A 116 7.73 -3.88 8.13
N ALA A 117 7.57 -3.71 6.81
CA ALA A 117 8.61 -3.15 5.96
C ALA A 117 8.94 -1.70 6.34
N TYR A 118 7.94 -0.90 6.72
CA TYR A 118 8.14 0.49 7.14
C TYR A 118 8.92 0.58 8.46
N LYS A 119 8.80 -0.42 9.33
CA LYS A 119 9.49 -0.51 10.62
C LYS A 119 10.88 -1.14 10.54
N LYS A 120 11.31 -1.56 9.34
CA LYS A 120 12.67 -2.07 9.13
C LYS A 120 13.67 -0.95 8.89
N ASP A 121 14.91 -1.21 9.29
CA ASP A 121 16.04 -0.36 8.92
C ASP A 121 16.25 -0.45 7.41
N PRO A 122 16.36 0.68 6.68
CA PRO A 122 16.46 0.67 5.22
C PRO A 122 17.65 -0.16 4.69
N SER A 123 18.73 -0.23 5.47
CA SER A 123 19.94 -1.03 5.18
C SER A 123 19.70 -2.54 5.23
N THR A 124 18.66 -3.00 5.91
CA THR A 124 18.33 -4.43 6.06
C THR A 124 17.38 -4.94 4.98
N ILE A 125 16.83 -4.03 4.15
CA ILE A 125 15.91 -4.37 3.06
C ILE A 125 16.74 -4.83 1.87
N SER A 126 16.73 -6.15 1.66
CA SER A 126 17.53 -6.83 0.64
C SER A 126 17.27 -6.28 -0.76
N THR A 127 18.36 -6.10 -1.52
CA THR A 127 18.35 -5.69 -2.94
C THR A 127 18.45 -6.86 -3.89
N THR A 128 18.54 -8.10 -3.38
CA THR A 128 18.81 -9.26 -4.23
C THR A 128 17.56 -9.64 -5.00
N ALA A 129 17.50 -9.26 -6.28
CA ALA A 129 16.60 -9.85 -7.26
C ALA A 129 17.23 -11.14 -7.77
N THR A 130 16.40 -12.12 -8.08
CA THR A 130 16.77 -13.20 -9.00
C THR A 130 16.23 -12.84 -10.38
N ASP A 131 16.78 -13.42 -11.45
CA ASP A 131 16.36 -13.13 -12.84
C ASP A 131 14.86 -13.34 -13.09
N THR A 132 14.18 -14.04 -12.19
CA THR A 132 12.76 -14.38 -12.26
C THR A 132 11.86 -13.68 -11.24
N ASN A 133 12.40 -12.99 -10.22
CA ASN A 133 11.60 -12.40 -9.14
C ASN A 133 11.98 -10.94 -8.86
N PRO A 134 10.98 -10.05 -8.66
CA PRO A 134 11.26 -8.69 -8.25
C PRO A 134 11.97 -8.64 -6.90
N THR A 135 12.81 -7.62 -6.71
CA THR A 135 13.40 -7.34 -5.39
C THR A 135 12.31 -7.03 -4.38
N TYR A 136 12.60 -7.28 -3.10
CA TYR A 136 11.71 -6.84 -2.01
C TYR A 136 11.43 -5.33 -2.07
N LYS A 137 12.41 -4.51 -2.52
CA LYS A 137 12.23 -3.06 -2.74
C LYS A 137 11.20 -2.73 -3.84
N GLN A 138 11.20 -3.50 -4.92
CA GLN A 138 10.24 -3.33 -6.02
C GLN A 138 8.81 -3.64 -5.57
N ASP A 139 8.63 -4.70 -4.78
CA ASP A 139 7.30 -5.03 -4.27
C ASP A 139 6.83 -4.04 -3.20
N ILE A 140 7.71 -3.57 -2.32
CA ILE A 140 7.39 -2.48 -1.39
C ILE A 140 6.95 -1.25 -2.18
N ALA A 141 7.69 -0.86 -3.22
CA ALA A 141 7.30 0.27 -4.05
C ALA A 141 5.92 0.06 -4.66
N LYS A 142 5.70 -1.07 -5.34
CA LYS A 142 4.50 -1.36 -6.11
C LYS A 142 3.23 -1.54 -5.26
N TYR A 143 3.37 -2.18 -4.10
CA TYR A 143 2.22 -2.60 -3.29
C TYR A 143 2.05 -1.84 -1.98
N CYS A 144 3.06 -1.12 -1.50
CA CYS A 144 2.99 -0.36 -0.25
C CYS A 144 2.92 1.16 -0.48
N THR A 145 3.12 1.64 -1.72
CA THR A 145 3.14 3.08 -2.01
C THR A 145 2.12 3.51 -3.05
N VAL A 146 1.76 4.79 -2.99
CA VAL A 146 0.88 5.42 -3.99
C VAL A 146 1.58 5.68 -5.31
N SER A 147 2.92 5.84 -5.34
CA SER A 147 3.65 6.12 -6.58
C SER A 147 3.98 4.87 -7.39
N SER A 148 4.08 3.71 -6.73
CA SER A 148 4.50 2.45 -7.35
C SER A 148 5.89 2.50 -7.99
N GLN A 149 6.72 3.49 -7.62
CA GLN A 149 8.05 3.73 -8.18
C GLN A 149 9.13 3.57 -7.11
N VAL A 150 10.14 2.76 -7.39
CA VAL A 150 11.23 2.45 -6.45
C VAL A 150 12.11 3.68 -6.19
N ASP A 151 12.33 4.50 -7.22
CA ASP A 151 13.20 5.68 -7.18
C ASP A 151 12.62 6.83 -6.36
N ASP A 152 11.31 6.80 -6.11
CA ASP A 152 10.65 7.79 -5.25
C ASP A 152 10.96 7.56 -3.76
N ILE A 153 11.29 6.33 -3.39
CA ILE A 153 11.54 5.90 -2.02
C ILE A 153 12.99 6.13 -1.66
N THR A 154 13.19 6.74 -0.50
CA THR A 154 14.52 6.94 0.08
C THR A 154 14.92 5.67 0.84
N TRP A 155 15.90 4.94 0.30
CA TRP A 155 16.37 3.65 0.84
C TRP A 155 17.59 3.75 1.75
N THR A 156 18.09 4.97 2.00
CA THR A 156 19.22 5.23 2.88
C THR A 156 18.82 6.28 3.91
N THR A 157 19.11 6.02 5.17
CA THR A 157 19.18 7.10 6.16
C THR A 157 20.51 7.80 5.95
N THR A 158 20.50 9.08 5.59
CA THR A 158 21.74 9.86 5.58
C THR A 158 22.20 9.98 7.03
N THR A 159 23.01 9.02 7.49
CA THR A 159 23.84 9.23 8.68
C THR A 159 24.82 10.30 8.29
N GLY A 160 24.52 11.54 8.68
CA GLY A 160 25.49 12.62 8.64
C GLY A 160 26.73 12.13 9.39
N ALA A 161 27.83 11.95 8.67
CA ALA A 161 29.14 11.91 9.27
C ALA A 161 29.34 13.28 9.95
N ALA A 162 29.07 13.35 11.25
CA ALA A 162 29.60 14.42 12.08
C ALA A 162 31.10 14.13 12.23
N GLY A 163 31.90 14.87 11.47
CA GLY A 163 33.33 15.01 11.70
C GLY A 163 33.62 15.89 12.91
#